data_AF-A0A919LLP3-F1
#
_entry.id   AF-A0A919LLP3-F1
#
_cell.length_a   1.000
_cell.length_b   1.000
_cell.length_c   1.000
_cell.angle_alpha   90.00
_cell.angle_beta   90.00
_cell.angle_gamma   90.00
#
_symmetry.space_group_name_H-M   'P 1'
#
loop_
_entity.id
_entity.type
_entity.pdbx_description
1 polymer ?
#
loop_
_entity_poly.entity_id
_entity_poly.type
_entity_poly.pdbx_seq_one_letter_code
_entity_poly.pdbx_strand_id
1 'polypeptide(L)' 'MMALLASLPAKRKILIHINNTNPILNEQSPQRQALTQQGIEVSWDGMAITLQDTAC' A
#
# COMPACT_ATOMS: atom_id res chain seq x y z
N MET A 1 -2.02 -0.16 12.80
CA MET A 1 -2.23 -0.39 11.35
C MET A 1 -1.00 -1.00 10.68
N MET A 2 0.15 -0.34 10.68
CA MET A 2 1.40 -0.86 10.05
C MET A 2 1.83 -2.23 10.57
N ALA A 3 1.86 -2.43 11.90
CA ALA A 3 2.24 -3.74 12.48
C ALA A 3 1.32 -4.89 12.03
N LEU A 4 0.03 -4.64 11.88
CA LEU A 4 -0.94 -5.62 11.40
C LEU A 4 -0.72 -5.92 9.91
N LEU A 5 -0.49 -4.90 9.10
CA LEU A 5 -0.21 -5.08 7.67
C LEU A 5 1.11 -5.83 7.48
N ALA A 6 2.13 -5.55 8.30
CA ALA A 6 3.40 -6.27 8.29
C ALA A 6 3.24 -7.76 8.58
N SER A 7 2.38 -8.14 9.54
CA SER A 7 2.15 -9.55 9.89
C SER A 7 1.36 -10.36 8.86
N LEU A 8 0.75 -9.72 7.84
CA LEU A 8 0.01 -10.45 6.81
C LEU A 8 0.97 -11.14 5.82
N PRO A 9 0.71 -12.41 5.44
CA PRO A 9 1.58 -13.20 4.56
C PRO A 9 1.50 -12.80 3.07
N ALA A 10 0.78 -11.72 2.73
CA ALA A 10 0.60 -11.27 1.36
C ALA A 10 1.91 -10.75 0.75
N LYS A 11 2.23 -11.20 -0.47
CA LYS A 11 3.40 -10.75 -1.24
C LYS A 11 3.33 -9.27 -1.65
N ARG A 12 2.12 -8.78 -1.94
CA ARG A 12 1.85 -7.38 -2.34
C ARG A 12 0.72 -6.83 -1.50
N LYS A 13 0.90 -5.64 -0.93
CA LYS A 13 -0.06 -4.98 -0.03
C LYS A 13 -0.38 -3.60 -0.59
N ILE A 14 -1.65 -3.35 -0.89
CA ILE A 14 -2.11 -2.09 -1.48
C ILE A 14 -3.25 -1.53 -0.62
N LEU A 15 -3.10 -0.32 -0.12
CA LEU A 15 -4.15 0.39 0.62
C LEU A 15 -5.09 1.11 -0.36
N ILE A 16 -6.38 0.86 -0.20
CA ILE A 16 -7.48 1.46 -0.98
C ILE A 16 -8.47 2.18 -0.06
N HIS A 17 -9.38 2.96 -0.65
CA HIS A 17 -10.39 3.76 0.06
C HIS A 17 -9.77 4.67 1.13
N ILE A 18 -8.86 5.52 0.69
CA ILE A 18 -8.15 6.45 1.57
C ILE A 18 -8.96 7.74 1.69
N ASN A 19 -9.21 8.17 2.93
CA ASN A 19 -9.84 9.48 3.17
C ASN A 19 -8.93 10.61 2.68
N ASN A 20 -9.51 11.63 2.05
CA ASN A 20 -8.82 12.82 1.53
C ASN A 20 -7.94 13.54 2.55
N THR A 21 -8.27 13.47 3.84
CA THR A 21 -7.48 14.09 4.92
C THR A 21 -6.30 13.24 5.39
N ASN A 22 -6.13 12.03 4.85
CA ASN A 22 -5.09 11.12 5.29
C ASN A 22 -3.72 11.58 4.73
N PRO A 23 -2.71 11.79 5.59
CA PRO A 23 -1.40 12.30 5.17
C PRO A 23 -0.68 11.38 4.17
N ILE A 24 -1.07 10.10 4.06
CA ILE A 24 -0.47 9.15 3.11
C ILE A 24 -0.74 9.50 1.63
N LEU A 25 -1.70 10.39 1.36
CA LEU A 25 -1.92 10.96 0.03
C LEU A 25 -0.81 11.95 -0.36
N ASN A 26 -0.13 12.56 0.61
CA ASN A 26 1.04 13.37 0.36
C ASN A 26 2.28 12.46 0.24
N GLU A 27 2.84 12.40 -0.97
CA GLU A 27 4.02 11.59 -1.30
C GLU A 27 5.28 11.94 -0.50
N GLN A 28 5.39 13.19 -0.06
CA GLN A 28 6.52 13.68 0.72
C GLN A 28 6.32 13.49 2.23
N SER A 29 5.17 12.99 2.65
CA SER A 29 4.88 12.79 4.07
C SER A 29 5.72 11.65 4.67
N PRO A 30 6.13 11.77 5.95
CA PRO A 30 6.82 10.66 6.63
C PRO A 30 5.95 9.40 6.72
N GLN A 31 4.62 9.54 6.76
CA GLN A 31 3.69 8.41 6.78
C GLN A 31 3.72 7.63 5.46
N ARG A 32 3.75 8.34 4.32
CA ARG A 32 3.86 7.68 3.01
C ARG A 32 5.22 6.99 2.86
N GLN A 33 6.31 7.63 3.28
CA GLN A 33 7.64 7.02 3.27
C GLN A 33 7.70 5.74 4.10
N ALA A 34 7.13 5.76 5.31
CA ALA A 34 7.08 4.58 6.19
C ALA A 34 6.27 3.42 5.59
N LEU A 35 5.18 3.70 4.85
CA LEU A 35 4.45 2.66 4.11
C LEU A 35 5.30 2.06 3.00
N THR A 36 5.96 2.90 2.20
CA THR A 36 6.83 2.46 1.11
C THR A 36 8.01 1.62 1.62
N GLN A 37 8.62 2.00 2.75
CA GLN A 37 9.68 1.22 3.41
C GLN A 37 9.22 -0.16 3.85
N GLN A 38 7.94 -0.33 4.18
CA GLN A 38 7.35 -1.63 4.52
C GLN A 38 6.83 -2.40 3.30
N GLY A 39 7.06 -1.90 2.08
CA GLY A 39 6.55 -2.51 0.84
C GLY A 39 5.04 -2.41 0.71
N ILE A 40 4.40 -1.45 1.39
CA ILE A 40 2.96 -1.21 1.31
C ILE A 40 2.72 -0.07 0.32
N GLU A 41 1.98 -0.39 -0.73
CA GLU A 41 1.57 0.58 -1.75
C GLU A 41 0.27 1.28 -1.34
N VAL A 42 0.07 2.46 -1.90
CA VAL A 42 -1.17 3.22 -1.79
C VAL A 42 -1.74 3.32 -3.19
N SER A 43 -3.01 2.93 -3.32
CA SER A 43 -3.72 3.03 -4.59
C SER A 43 -3.91 4.47 -5.03
N TRP A 44 -4.07 4.62 -6.34
CA TRP A 44 -4.30 5.89 -7.02
C TRP A 44 -5.29 5.65 -8.18
N ASP A 45 -5.94 6.73 -8.62
CA ASP A 45 -7.00 6.65 -9.63
C ASP A 45 -6.44 6.18 -10.98
N GLY A 46 -6.93 5.05 -11.48
CA GLY A 46 -6.43 4.42 -12.72
C GLY A 46 -5.31 3.40 -12.49
N MET A 47 -5.00 3.06 -11.23
CA MET A 47 -4.05 2.00 -10.92
C MET A 47 -4.52 0.64 -11.49
N ALA A 48 -3.79 0.14 -12.49
CA ALA A 48 -3.96 -1.21 -12.99
C ALA A 48 -3.16 -2.21 -12.15
N ILE A 49 -3.81 -3.27 -11.69
CA ILE A 49 -3.18 -4.36 -10.94
C ILE A 49 -3.17 -5.60 -11.83
N THR A 50 -1.97 -6.04 -12.23
CA THR A 50 -1.80 -7.34 -12.88
C THR A 50 -1.49 -8.38 -11.81
N LEU A 51 -2.31 -9.42 -11.72
CA LEU A 51 -2.07 -10.57 -10.86
C LEU A 51 -1.21 -11.57 -11.62
N GLN A 52 -0.03 -11.89 -11.09
CA GLN A 52 0.78 -12.97 -11.61
C GLN A 52 0.41 -14.22 -10.82
N ASP A 53 -0.27 -15.17 -11.46
CA ASP A 53 -0.51 -16.49 -10.89
C ASP A 53 0.83 -17.23 -10.79
N THR A 54 1.41 -17.25 -9.59
CA THR A 54 2.40 -18.28 -9.26
C THR A 54 1.64 -19.58 -8.97
N ALA A 55 1.09 -20.19 -10.02
CA ALA A 55 0.69 -21.58 -10.03
C ALA A 55 1.78 -22.35 -10.78
N CYS A 56 2.68 -22.95 -10.02
CA CYS A 56 3.46 -24.12 -10.42
C CYS A 56 3.53 -25.06 -9.22
#